data_AF-A0AAD8J3A7-F1
#
_entry.id   AF-A0AAD8J3A7-F1
#
_cell.length_a   1.000
_cell.length_b   1.000
_cell.length_c   1.000
_cell.angle_alpha   90.00
_cell.angle_beta   90.00
_cell.angle_gamma   90.00
#
_symmetry.space_group_name_H-M   'P 1'
#
loop_
_entity.id
_entity.type
_entity.pdbx_description
1 polymer ?
#
loop_
_entity_poly.entity_id
_entity_poly.type
_entity_poly.pdbx_seq_one_letter_code
_entity_poly.pdbx_strand_id
1 'polypeptide(L)'
;MHHRFIFEAVDRSFHDIRFKVNPDARSLPFGGITILFGGDFRQTLPVVPKKGREEIVASSIIKSPLWRSCKVFPLLQNMRIEINVPPLTIDGRNVAFRDWVLALGDGTEPSFLLGDDPDPSWIRIPDKVRVEHNGDALDAIVNEIYGELHRIHGDIDYLRDRAILTPLNEFVESVNN
;
A
#
# COMPACT_ATOMS: atom_id res chain seq x y z
N MET A 1 -6.45 1.93 3.87
CA MET A 1 -6.78 1.97 5.31
C MET A 1 -8.12 2.69 5.52
N HIS A 2 -8.95 2.31 6.50
CA HIS A 2 -10.23 2.97 6.76
C HIS A 2 -10.12 4.08 7.82
N HIS A 3 -11.04 5.05 7.75
CA HIS A 3 -11.14 6.15 8.72
C HIS A 3 -11.47 5.64 10.13
N ARG A 4 -10.82 6.15 11.16
CA ARG A 4 -10.95 5.71 12.57
C ARG A 4 -12.38 5.69 13.09
N PHE A 5 -13.18 6.68 12.67
CA PHE A 5 -14.59 6.81 13.06
C PHE A 5 -15.45 5.61 12.66
N ILE A 6 -15.08 4.84 11.63
CA ILE A 6 -15.78 3.60 11.30
C ILE A 6 -15.67 2.62 12.46
N PHE A 7 -14.46 2.42 12.98
CA PHE A 7 -14.21 1.50 14.09
C PHE A 7 -14.81 2.02 15.40
N GLU A 8 -14.71 3.32 15.67
CA GLU A 8 -15.33 3.94 16.84
C GLU A 8 -16.86 3.90 16.80
N ALA A 9 -17.47 4.01 15.62
CA ALA A 9 -18.92 3.85 15.48
C ALA A 9 -19.36 2.41 15.76
N VAL A 10 -18.58 1.42 15.29
CA VAL A 10 -18.84 0.00 15.57
C VAL A 10 -18.69 -0.29 17.08
N ASP A 11 -17.64 0.22 17.71
CA ASP A 11 -17.41 0.11 19.16
C ASP A 11 -18.60 0.62 19.97
N ARG A 12 -19.02 1.87 19.72
CA ARG A 12 -20.20 2.47 20.38
C ARG A 12 -21.47 1.68 20.13
N SER A 13 -21.66 1.21 18.90
CA SER A 13 -22.85 0.41 18.55
C SER A 13 -22.89 -0.90 19.34
N PHE A 14 -21.75 -1.54 19.55
CA PHE A 14 -21.67 -2.74 20.37
C PHE A 14 -21.86 -2.46 21.86
N HIS A 15 -21.39 -1.32 22.38
CA HIS A 15 -21.75 -0.90 23.74
C HIS A 15 -23.26 -0.80 23.91
N ASP A 16 -23.95 -0.08 23.02
CA ASP A 16 -25.39 0.16 23.12
C ASP A 16 -26.22 -1.12 23.03
N ILE A 17 -25.85 -2.02 22.12
CA ILE A 17 -26.55 -3.30 21.93
C ILE A 17 -26.28 -4.23 23.12
N ARG A 18 -25.02 -4.37 23.54
CA ARG A 18 -24.64 -5.38 24.54
C ARG A 18 -24.92 -4.96 25.98
N PHE A 19 -24.96 -3.67 26.27
CA PHE A 19 -25.25 -3.18 27.62
C PHE A 19 -26.58 -3.70 28.17
N LYS A 20 -27.57 -3.95 27.30
CA LYS A 20 -28.88 -4.50 27.69
C LYS A 20 -28.80 -5.93 28.26
N VAL A 21 -27.74 -6.66 27.92
CA VAL A 21 -27.54 -8.07 28.30
C VAL A 21 -26.41 -8.22 29.32
N ASN A 22 -25.38 -7.38 29.21
CA ASN A 22 -24.26 -7.34 30.15
C ASN A 22 -23.93 -5.87 30.48
N PRO A 23 -24.25 -5.37 31.69
CA PRO A 23 -23.94 -4.00 32.09
C PRO A 23 -22.46 -3.63 32.00
N ASP A 24 -21.56 -4.59 32.21
CA ASP A 24 -20.11 -4.39 32.13
C ASP A 24 -19.64 -4.14 30.69
N ALA A 25 -20.46 -4.47 29.67
CA ALA A 25 -20.11 -4.23 28.28
C ALA A 25 -19.83 -2.75 27.97
N ARG A 26 -20.37 -1.81 28.76
CA ARG A 26 -20.17 -0.36 28.57
C ARG A 26 -18.72 0.09 28.82
N SER A 27 -17.95 -0.64 29.64
CA SER A 27 -16.56 -0.29 29.95
C SER A 27 -15.54 -1.10 29.13
N LEU A 28 -16.00 -2.07 28.33
CA LEU A 28 -15.16 -2.97 27.56
C LEU A 28 -15.12 -2.55 26.09
N PRO A 29 -13.94 -2.51 25.42
CA PRO A 29 -13.86 -2.30 23.98
C PRO A 29 -14.78 -3.28 23.22
N PHE A 30 -15.46 -2.76 22.21
CA PHE A 30 -16.41 -3.48 21.36
C PHE A 30 -17.51 -4.21 22.13
N GLY A 31 -17.95 -3.65 23.26
CA GLY A 31 -18.91 -4.30 24.14
C GLY A 31 -18.40 -5.59 24.78
N GLY A 32 -17.10 -5.84 24.80
CA GLY A 32 -16.49 -7.09 25.23
C GLY A 32 -16.50 -8.19 24.16
N ILE A 33 -16.66 -7.84 22.89
CA ILE A 33 -16.49 -8.79 21.77
C ILE A 33 -15.00 -8.79 21.38
N THR A 34 -14.44 -9.99 21.19
CA THR A 34 -13.07 -10.13 20.66
C THR A 34 -13.03 -9.73 19.19
N ILE A 35 -12.26 -8.70 18.87
CA ILE A 35 -12.05 -8.20 17.51
C ILE A 35 -10.63 -8.50 17.05
N LEU A 36 -10.50 -9.03 15.83
CA LEU A 36 -9.23 -9.19 15.14
C LEU A 36 -9.16 -8.22 13.96
N PHE A 37 -8.20 -7.30 14.00
CA PHE A 37 -7.87 -6.48 12.85
C PHE A 37 -6.78 -7.15 12.02
N GLY A 38 -7.01 -7.23 10.71
CA GLY A 38 -6.01 -7.63 9.73
C GLY A 38 -5.74 -6.48 8.77
N GLY A 39 -4.47 -6.24 8.47
CA GLY A 39 -4.09 -5.19 7.54
C GLY A 39 -2.59 -4.94 7.52
N ASP A 40 -2.16 -4.13 6.57
CA ASP A 40 -0.78 -3.71 6.42
C ASP A 40 -0.74 -2.18 6.45
N PHE A 41 -0.07 -1.61 7.46
CA PHE A 41 0.04 -0.17 7.66
C PHE A 41 0.99 0.50 6.67
N ARG A 42 1.76 -0.29 5.91
CA ARG A 42 2.59 0.19 4.79
C ARG A 42 1.76 0.47 3.53
N GLN A 43 0.48 0.10 3.52
CA GLN A 43 -0.45 0.44 2.44
C GLN A 43 -0.98 1.88 2.56
N THR A 44 -1.87 2.24 1.65
CA THR A 44 -2.48 3.57 1.58
C THR A 44 -3.19 3.97 2.87
N LEU A 45 -2.95 5.22 3.29
CA LEU A 45 -3.69 5.89 4.36
C LEU A 45 -5.17 6.10 3.96
N PRO A 46 -6.07 6.42 4.91
CA PRO A 46 -7.45 6.75 4.57
C PRO A 46 -7.52 7.97 3.66
N VAL A 47 -8.36 7.91 2.65
CA VAL A 47 -8.62 9.07 1.78
C VAL A 47 -9.53 10.04 2.52
N VAL A 48 -9.02 11.24 2.82
CA VAL A 48 -9.79 12.31 3.45
C VAL A 48 -9.84 13.50 2.49
N PRO A 49 -10.99 13.79 1.85
CA PRO A 49 -11.08 14.83 0.83
C PRO A 49 -10.67 16.21 1.36
N LYS A 50 -9.87 16.93 0.57
CA LYS A 50 -9.47 18.33 0.85
C LYS A 50 -8.71 18.51 2.18
N LYS A 51 -8.02 17.47 2.64
CA LYS A 51 -7.24 17.49 3.88
C LYS A 51 -5.76 17.30 3.64
N GLY A 52 -4.96 17.88 4.53
CA GLY A 52 -3.51 17.76 4.51
C GLY A 52 -3.03 16.43 5.08
N ARG A 53 -1.71 16.23 5.03
CA ARG A 53 -1.03 15.03 5.54
C ARG A 53 -1.36 14.77 7.01
N GLU A 54 -1.39 15.83 7.81
CA GLU A 54 -1.62 15.77 9.25
C GLU A 54 -3.01 15.22 9.58
N GLU A 55 -4.05 15.76 8.94
CA GLU A 55 -5.41 15.29 9.18
C GLU A 55 -5.66 13.90 8.59
N ILE A 56 -5.02 13.56 7.47
CA ILE A 56 -5.03 12.19 6.94
C ILE A 56 -4.44 11.21 7.96
N VAL A 57 -3.28 11.51 8.54
CA VAL A 57 -2.68 10.69 9.59
C VAL A 57 -3.58 10.67 10.84
N ALA A 58 -4.15 11.80 11.24
CA ALA A 58 -5.10 11.90 12.36
C ALA A 58 -6.37 11.05 12.17
N SER A 59 -6.74 10.78 10.92
CA SER A 59 -7.89 9.95 10.57
C SER A 59 -7.64 8.45 10.68
N SER A 60 -6.39 8.02 10.80
CA SER A 60 -6.02 6.60 10.87
C SER A 60 -6.44 5.94 12.18
N ILE A 61 -6.67 4.61 12.15
CA ILE A 61 -7.05 3.84 13.35
C ILE A 61 -5.99 3.91 14.46
N ILE A 62 -4.71 4.07 14.13
CA ILE A 62 -3.62 4.24 15.12
C ILE A 62 -3.77 5.52 15.95
N LYS A 63 -4.57 6.48 15.48
CA LYS A 63 -4.93 7.71 16.21
C LYS A 63 -6.29 7.61 16.91
N SER A 64 -6.93 6.44 16.90
CA SER A 64 -8.14 6.18 17.67
C SER A 64 -7.79 5.87 19.14
N PRO A 65 -8.64 6.24 20.12
CA PRO A 65 -8.51 5.77 21.49
C PRO A 65 -8.49 4.24 21.60
N LEU A 66 -9.20 3.55 20.70
CA LEU A 66 -9.29 2.09 20.63
C LEU A 66 -7.93 1.42 20.40
N TRP A 67 -6.99 2.12 19.77
CA TRP A 67 -5.67 1.57 19.49
C TRP A 67 -4.92 1.18 20.77
N ARG A 68 -5.16 1.89 21.89
CA ARG A 68 -4.56 1.59 23.19
C ARG A 68 -4.96 0.22 23.75
N SER A 69 -6.10 -0.30 23.32
CA SER A 69 -6.60 -1.63 23.71
C SER A 69 -6.13 -2.74 22.76
N CYS A 70 -5.46 -2.40 21.65
CA CYS A 70 -5.03 -3.36 20.66
C CYS A 70 -3.69 -4.00 21.05
N LYS A 71 -3.59 -5.32 20.88
CA LYS A 71 -2.32 -6.04 20.93
C LYS A 71 -1.86 -6.32 19.50
N VAL A 72 -0.65 -5.89 19.16
CA VAL A 72 -0.10 -6.04 17.80
C VAL A 72 0.63 -7.38 17.67
N PHE A 73 0.31 -8.13 16.62
CA PHE A 73 0.97 -9.38 16.25
C PHE A 73 1.55 -9.25 14.84
N PRO A 74 2.87 -9.07 14.69
CA PRO A 74 3.48 -8.91 13.37
C PRO A 74 3.63 -10.27 12.67
N LEU A 75 3.29 -10.31 11.38
CA LEU A 75 3.66 -11.41 10.49
C LEU A 75 4.98 -11.05 9.79
N LEU A 76 6.02 -11.83 10.06
CA LEU A 76 7.39 -11.52 9.61
C LEU A 76 7.81 -12.29 8.35
N GLN A 77 7.14 -13.39 8.04
CA GLN A 77 7.47 -14.21 6.89
C GLN A 77 6.77 -13.66 5.64
N ASN A 78 7.56 -13.19 4.68
CA ASN A 78 7.06 -12.82 3.37
C ASN A 78 6.78 -14.09 2.55
N MET A 79 5.53 -14.25 2.12
CA MET A 79 5.07 -15.41 1.34
C MET A 79 4.79 -15.06 -0.13
N ARG A 80 4.97 -13.79 -0.52
CA ARG A 80 4.59 -13.28 -1.86
C ARG A 80 5.78 -13.13 -2.79
N ILE A 81 6.91 -12.66 -2.27
CA ILE A 81 8.11 -12.48 -3.08
C ILE A 81 8.79 -13.84 -3.22
N GLU A 82 9.00 -14.25 -4.47
CA GLU A 82 9.71 -15.49 -4.78
C GLU A 82 11.13 -15.49 -4.23
N ILE A 83 11.64 -16.67 -3.88
CA ILE A 83 12.96 -16.84 -3.28
C ILE A 83 14.08 -16.39 -4.24
N ASN A 84 13.83 -16.46 -5.56
CA ASN A 84 14.85 -16.30 -6.59
C ASN A 84 14.78 -14.95 -7.34
N VAL A 85 14.14 -13.92 -6.77
CA VAL A 85 14.16 -12.59 -7.39
C VAL A 85 15.59 -12.03 -7.39
N PRO A 86 16.14 -11.63 -8.55
CA PRO A 86 17.49 -11.08 -8.62
C PRO A 86 17.68 -9.85 -7.72
N PRO A 87 18.88 -9.67 -7.14
CA PRO A 87 19.15 -8.48 -6.33
C PRO A 87 19.18 -7.21 -7.19
N LEU A 88 18.75 -6.12 -6.58
CA LEU A 88 18.86 -4.76 -7.11
C LEU A 88 20.25 -4.21 -6.83
N THR A 89 20.70 -3.30 -7.69
CA THR A 89 21.91 -2.50 -7.43
C THR A 89 21.48 -1.06 -7.20
N ILE A 90 21.76 -0.53 -6.01
CA ILE A 90 21.38 0.81 -5.57
C ILE A 90 22.64 1.48 -5.03
N ASP A 91 23.06 2.59 -5.63
CA ASP A 91 24.28 3.32 -5.27
C ASP A 91 25.52 2.40 -5.11
N GLY A 92 25.67 1.44 -6.02
CA GLY A 92 26.77 0.47 -6.03
C GLY A 92 26.66 -0.67 -5.01
N ARG A 93 25.58 -0.74 -4.22
CA ARG A 93 25.31 -1.83 -3.28
C ARG A 93 24.31 -2.83 -3.87
N ASN A 94 24.55 -4.12 -3.66
CA ASN A 94 23.57 -5.15 -3.99
C ASN A 94 22.60 -5.34 -2.82
N VAL A 95 21.31 -5.15 -3.09
CA VAL A 95 20.23 -5.26 -2.10
C VAL A 95 19.22 -6.30 -2.60
N ALA A 96 18.78 -7.21 -1.72
CA ALA A 96 17.72 -8.14 -2.07
C ALA A 96 16.43 -7.34 -2.37
N PHE A 97 15.74 -7.66 -3.47
CA PHE A 97 14.51 -6.95 -3.87
C PHE A 97 13.49 -6.87 -2.74
N ARG A 98 13.31 -7.97 -1.99
CA ARG A 98 12.46 -8.03 -0.81
C ARG A 98 12.81 -6.98 0.24
N ASP A 99 14.10 -6.86 0.55
CA ASP A 99 14.55 -6.01 1.63
C ASP A 99 14.40 -4.53 1.24
N TRP A 100 14.58 -4.20 -0.05
CA TRP A 100 14.29 -2.88 -0.59
C TRP A 100 12.79 -2.54 -0.53
N VAL A 101 11.90 -3.45 -0.95
CA VAL A 101 10.44 -3.24 -0.85
C VAL A 101 10.00 -3.06 0.61
N LEU A 102 10.58 -3.81 1.54
CA LEU A 102 10.31 -3.64 2.97
C LEU A 102 10.80 -2.28 3.48
N ALA A 103 12.02 -1.87 3.12
CA ALA A 103 12.57 -0.57 3.51
C ALA A 103 11.72 0.60 2.99
N LEU A 104 11.20 0.49 1.76
CA LEU A 104 10.24 1.46 1.23
C LEU A 104 8.96 1.54 2.06
N GLY A 105 8.36 0.39 2.36
CA GLY A 105 7.11 0.34 3.14
C GLY A 105 7.28 0.81 4.59
N ASP A 106 8.45 0.56 5.19
CA ASP A 106 8.80 1.02 6.54
C ASP A 106 9.27 2.49 6.57
N GLY A 107 9.48 3.12 5.40
CA GLY A 107 9.96 4.49 5.28
C GLY A 107 11.42 4.68 5.73
N THR A 108 12.24 3.64 5.58
CA THR A 108 13.67 3.65 5.96
C THR A 108 14.61 3.75 4.77
N GLU A 109 14.09 3.62 3.55
CA GLU A 109 14.86 3.89 2.33
C GLU A 109 15.26 5.38 2.28
N PRO A 110 16.52 5.72 1.91
CA PRO A 110 16.97 7.10 1.84
C PRO A 110 16.10 7.94 0.90
N SER A 111 15.56 9.03 1.45
CA SER A 111 14.81 10.02 0.69
C SER A 111 15.65 11.27 0.42
N PHE A 112 15.30 12.01 -0.64
CA PHE A 112 15.97 13.24 -1.01
C PHE A 112 14.97 14.32 -1.43
N LEU A 113 15.46 15.56 -1.48
CA LEU A 113 14.73 16.70 -2.03
C LEU A 113 14.86 16.68 -3.55
N LEU A 114 13.75 16.90 -4.26
CA LEU A 114 13.76 17.07 -5.70
C LEU A 114 13.17 18.44 -6.04
N GLY A 115 13.98 19.32 -6.64
CA GLY A 115 13.58 20.69 -6.93
C GLY A 115 13.30 21.50 -5.67
N ASP A 116 12.19 22.24 -5.67
CA ASP A 116 11.76 23.11 -4.58
C ASP A 116 10.82 22.41 -3.58
N ASP A 117 10.77 21.08 -3.57
CA ASP A 117 9.95 20.32 -2.62
C ASP A 117 10.41 20.61 -1.18
N PRO A 118 9.53 21.06 -0.28
CA PRO A 118 9.91 21.35 1.10
C PRO A 118 10.27 20.10 1.92
N ASP A 119 9.81 18.92 1.50
CA ASP A 119 9.99 17.66 2.23
C ASP A 119 10.85 16.66 1.43
N PRO A 120 11.85 16.01 2.04
CA PRO A 120 12.63 14.96 1.38
C PRO A 120 11.77 13.68 1.31
N SER A 121 10.93 13.61 0.28
CA SER A 121 9.97 12.51 0.07
C SER A 121 10.24 11.68 -1.18
N TRP A 122 11.25 12.06 -1.96
CA TRP A 122 11.61 11.38 -3.20
C TRP A 122 12.54 10.22 -2.94
N ILE A 123 12.28 9.10 -3.63
CA ILE A 123 13.10 7.88 -3.60
C ILE A 123 13.72 7.66 -4.97
N ARG A 124 14.89 7.00 -5.01
CA ARG A 124 15.54 6.63 -6.26
C ARG A 124 15.05 5.25 -6.65
N ILE A 125 14.41 5.15 -7.81
CA ILE A 125 14.02 3.86 -8.38
C ILE A 125 15.28 3.20 -8.96
N PRO A 126 15.61 1.95 -8.58
CA PRO A 126 16.79 1.24 -9.09
C PRO A 126 16.72 1.05 -10.61
N ASP A 127 17.85 1.17 -11.30
CA ASP A 127 17.88 1.11 -12.77
C ASP A 127 17.33 -0.22 -13.33
N LYS A 128 17.55 -1.33 -12.61
CA LYS A 128 17.05 -2.67 -13.01
C LYS A 128 15.53 -2.80 -13.04
N VAL A 129 14.80 -1.90 -12.38
CA VAL A 129 13.33 -1.91 -12.35
C VAL A 129 12.74 -0.70 -13.09
N ARG A 130 13.57 0.01 -13.86
CA ARG A 130 13.17 1.14 -14.70
C ARG A 130 13.22 0.73 -16.17
N VAL A 131 12.20 1.12 -16.94
CA VAL A 131 12.23 1.04 -18.40
C VAL A 131 12.93 2.28 -18.94
N GLU A 132 14.02 2.09 -19.70
CA GLU A 132 14.69 3.20 -20.38
C GLU A 132 13.98 3.54 -21.68
N HIS A 133 13.75 4.83 -21.95
CA HIS A 133 13.09 5.29 -23.17
C HIS A 133 13.69 6.62 -23.65
N ASN A 134 13.75 6.78 -24.98
CA ASN A 134 14.18 8.02 -25.65
C ASN A 134 13.04 8.72 -26.40
N GLY A 135 11.80 8.27 -26.18
CA GLY A 135 10.60 8.76 -26.85
C GLY A 135 9.40 8.69 -25.92
N ASP A 136 8.25 8.29 -26.45
CA ASP A 136 7.02 8.14 -25.65
C ASP A 136 7.21 7.07 -24.56
N ALA A 137 7.01 7.48 -23.30
CA ALA A 137 7.18 6.61 -22.14
C ALA A 137 6.10 5.52 -22.06
N LEU A 138 4.90 5.81 -22.55
CA LEU A 138 3.78 4.89 -22.59
C LEU A 138 4.05 3.79 -23.62
N ASP A 139 4.47 4.17 -24.82
CA ASP A 139 4.85 3.20 -25.85
C ASP A 139 6.00 2.32 -25.37
N ALA A 140 6.98 2.88 -24.66
CA ALA A 140 8.10 2.12 -24.12
C ALA A 140 7.65 1.06 -23.11
N ILE A 141 6.78 1.41 -22.14
CA ILE A 141 6.31 0.44 -21.14
C ILE A 141 5.35 -0.60 -21.75
N VAL A 142 4.52 -0.20 -22.72
CA VAL A 142 3.66 -1.12 -23.46
C VAL A 142 4.51 -2.10 -24.27
N ASN A 143 5.57 -1.64 -24.94
CA ASN A 143 6.46 -2.52 -25.69
C ASN A 143 7.29 -3.45 -24.79
N GLU A 144 7.74 -2.97 -23.62
CA GLU A 144 8.47 -3.79 -22.65
C GLU A 144 7.60 -4.96 -22.14
N ILE A 145 6.34 -4.69 -21.80
CA ILE A 145 5.44 -5.71 -21.23
C ILE A 145 4.74 -6.54 -22.32
N TYR A 146 4.29 -5.88 -23.39
CA TYR A 146 3.38 -6.39 -24.42
C TYR A 146 3.93 -6.29 -25.87
N GLY A 147 5.24 -6.14 -26.10
CA GLY A 147 5.79 -5.94 -27.46
C GLY A 147 5.40 -7.00 -28.49
N GLU A 148 5.14 -8.24 -28.05
CA GLU A 148 4.73 -9.36 -28.90
C GLU A 148 3.21 -9.50 -29.07
N LEU A 149 2.41 -8.61 -28.47
CA LEU A 149 0.95 -8.74 -28.42
C LEU A 149 0.32 -8.92 -29.80
N HIS A 150 0.79 -8.18 -30.80
CA HIS A 150 0.33 -8.31 -32.19
C HIS A 150 0.44 -9.74 -32.73
N ARG A 151 1.45 -10.51 -32.29
CA ARG A 151 1.73 -11.88 -32.74
C ARG A 151 1.04 -12.94 -31.88
N ILE A 152 0.95 -12.74 -30.57
CA ILE A 152 0.50 -13.75 -29.59
C ILE A 152 -0.70 -13.34 -28.72
N HIS A 153 -1.53 -12.40 -29.20
CA HIS A 153 -2.75 -11.96 -28.51
C HIS A 153 -3.77 -13.07 -28.19
N GLY A 154 -3.71 -14.22 -28.86
CA GLY A 154 -4.58 -15.37 -28.59
C GLY A 154 -4.05 -16.32 -27.49
N ASP A 155 -2.82 -16.12 -27.03
CA ASP A 155 -2.19 -16.97 -26.02
C ASP A 155 -2.57 -16.51 -24.60
N ILE A 156 -3.34 -17.33 -23.91
CA ILE A 156 -3.81 -17.05 -22.55
C ILE A 156 -2.62 -17.01 -21.58
N ASP A 157 -1.63 -17.86 -21.74
CA ASP A 157 -0.48 -17.90 -20.83
C ASP A 157 0.41 -16.67 -21.03
N TYR A 158 0.49 -16.15 -22.27
CA TYR A 158 1.12 -14.85 -22.52
C TYR A 158 0.37 -13.72 -21.80
N LEU A 159 -0.96 -13.67 -21.87
CA LEU A 159 -1.72 -12.57 -21.26
C LEU A 159 -1.80 -12.65 -19.73
N ARG A 160 -1.81 -13.86 -19.16
CA ARG A 160 -2.07 -14.09 -17.72
C ARG A 160 -1.04 -13.43 -16.80
N ASP A 161 0.23 -13.48 -17.18
CA ASP A 161 1.34 -13.10 -16.28
C ASP A 161 1.77 -11.63 -16.43
N ARG A 162 0.94 -10.81 -17.09
CA ARG A 162 1.27 -9.43 -17.47
C ARG A 162 0.18 -8.47 -17.05
N ALA A 163 0.60 -7.28 -16.61
CA ALA A 163 -0.28 -6.16 -16.32
C ALA A 163 0.51 -4.85 -16.37
N ILE A 164 -0.16 -3.78 -16.81
CA ILE A 164 0.33 -2.41 -16.64
C ILE A 164 -0.58 -1.76 -15.60
N LEU A 165 0.03 -1.25 -14.53
CA LEU A 165 -0.67 -0.52 -13.47
C LEU A 165 -0.42 0.97 -13.66
N THR A 166 -1.49 1.76 -13.65
CA THR A 166 -1.40 3.22 -13.73
C THR A 166 -1.98 3.87 -12.48
N PRO A 167 -1.57 5.10 -12.13
CA PRO A 167 -2.06 5.76 -10.92
C PRO A 167 -3.55 6.13 -10.95
N LEU A 168 -4.10 6.39 -12.14
CA LEU A 168 -5.46 6.88 -12.34
C LEU A 168 -6.19 6.07 -13.41
N ASN A 169 -7.50 5.87 -13.21
CA ASN A 169 -8.35 5.15 -14.16
C ASN A 169 -8.40 5.81 -15.55
N GLU A 170 -8.27 7.13 -15.63
CA GLU A 170 -8.20 7.83 -16.93
C GLU A 170 -7.00 7.35 -17.78
N PHE A 171 -5.87 7.04 -17.15
CA PHE A 171 -4.72 6.48 -17.85
C PHE A 171 -4.92 5.00 -18.19
N VAL A 172 -5.68 4.26 -17.37
CA VAL A 172 -6.10 2.89 -17.75
C VAL A 172 -6.92 2.94 -19.04
N GLU A 173 -7.89 3.86 -19.11
CA GLU A 173 -8.71 4.05 -20.31
C GLU A 173 -7.87 4.47 -21.52
N SER A 174 -6.90 5.38 -21.35
CA SER A 174 -6.05 5.79 -22.47
C SER A 174 -5.12 4.68 -22.97
N VAL A 175 -4.64 3.81 -22.08
CA VAL A 175 -3.75 2.69 -22.44
C VAL A 175 -4.50 1.54 -23.12
N ASN A 176 -5.78 1.35 -22.78
CA ASN A 176 -6.60 0.26 -23.29
C ASN A 176 -7.28 0.55 -24.64
N ASN A 177 -7.28 1.80 -25.11
CA ASN A 177 -7.90 2.23 -26.37
C ASN A 177 -6.86 2.33 -27.50
#